data_AF-D8VEC9-F1
#
_entry.id   AF-D8VEC9-F1
#
_cell.length_a   1.000
_cell.length_b   1.000
_cell.length_c   1.000
_cell.angle_alpha   90.00
_cell.angle_beta   90.00
_cell.angle_gamma   90.00
#
_symmetry.space_group_name_H-M   'P 1'
#
loop_
_entity.id
_entity.type
_entity.pdbx_description
1 polymer ?
#
loop_
_entity_poly.entity_id
_entity_poly.type
_entity_poly.pdbx_seq_one_letter_code
_entity_poly.pdbx_strand_id
1 'polypeptide(L)'
;ERIMAKLDSYFFLGGEKIRILAITPSGLRWASIRSETISTLEKVLKILSFIFFPIILVALALRCFLHRKFEDRQIFYTLTLDKPIEQFIAKHPEFIEKSFLDASPVFFSLPKTMRFFDISIPEGTSCVKITQSIKTDKIVNSINSINIDTLPWASSCLHLDMGFTSEHHRLLIEDLKKKEYLSQISHEGKKRLIKILLEYLFDLGVKQEDPLTNPNGPRLTLFPETMKKGEQLQKTFWFSVFFNKENMAASPGVLILAWLVRSKVDLQTSLSFTSHPDLTLLS
;
A
#
# COMPACT_ATOMS: atom_id res chain seq x y z
N GLU A 1 20.52 8.80 -16.93
CA GLU A 1 19.11 9.24 -16.85
C GLU A 1 18.65 10.05 -18.07
N ARG A 2 19.33 11.15 -18.46
CA ARG A 2 18.97 11.92 -19.66
C ARG A 2 18.82 11.07 -20.94
N ILE A 3 19.70 10.07 -21.11
CA ILE A 3 19.65 9.14 -22.26
C ILE A 3 18.40 8.24 -22.18
N MET A 4 18.10 7.69 -20.99
CA MET A 4 16.91 6.88 -20.75
C MET A 4 15.63 7.67 -21.01
N ALA A 5 15.54 8.90 -20.49
CA ALA A 5 14.39 9.78 -20.72
C ALA A 5 14.18 10.12 -22.20
N LYS A 6 15.27 10.32 -22.97
CA LYS A 6 15.20 10.52 -24.42
C LYS A 6 14.72 9.27 -25.16
N LEU A 7 15.25 8.09 -24.80
CA LEU A 7 14.84 6.82 -25.36
C LEU A 7 13.36 6.53 -25.04
N ASP A 8 12.94 6.69 -23.79
CA ASP A 8 11.55 6.51 -23.39
C ASP A 8 10.64 7.49 -24.12
N SER A 9 11.02 8.77 -24.27
CA SER A 9 10.25 9.75 -25.05
C SER A 9 10.12 9.37 -26.54
N TYR A 10 11.16 8.81 -27.13
CA TYR A 10 11.16 8.36 -28.53
C TYR A 10 10.21 7.18 -28.73
N PHE A 11 10.26 6.18 -27.84
CA PHE A 11 9.41 4.99 -27.91
C PHE A 11 8.01 5.17 -27.27
N PHE A 12 7.72 6.32 -26.68
CA PHE A 12 6.42 6.62 -26.10
C PHE A 12 5.41 6.98 -27.19
N LEU A 13 4.32 6.22 -27.29
CA LEU A 13 3.24 6.38 -28.29
C LEU A 13 1.92 6.88 -27.67
N GLY A 14 1.98 7.35 -26.42
CA GLY A 14 0.87 7.86 -25.63
C GLY A 14 0.47 6.90 -24.50
N GLY A 15 -0.29 7.42 -23.53
CA GLY A 15 -0.73 6.68 -22.34
C GLY A 15 -0.10 7.23 -21.07
N GLU A 16 0.21 6.34 -20.13
CA GLU A 16 0.83 6.72 -18.86
C GLU A 16 2.34 6.87 -19.01
N LYS A 17 2.86 8.00 -18.54
CA LYS A 17 4.28 8.32 -18.52
C LYS A 17 4.72 8.59 -17.08
N ILE A 18 5.81 7.94 -16.70
CA ILE A 18 6.46 8.15 -15.41
C ILE A 18 7.44 9.32 -15.55
N ARG A 19 7.27 10.35 -14.72
CA ARG A 19 8.19 11.48 -14.64
C ARG A 19 8.86 11.51 -13.28
N ILE A 20 10.19 11.45 -13.25
CA ILE A 20 10.96 11.66 -12.01
C ILE A 20 10.85 13.14 -11.64
N LEU A 21 10.36 13.41 -10.43
CA LEU A 21 10.20 14.76 -9.88
C LEU A 21 11.43 15.18 -9.07
N ALA A 22 11.98 14.26 -8.28
CA ALA A 22 13.12 14.53 -7.41
C ALA A 22 13.95 13.27 -7.16
N ILE A 23 15.23 13.50 -6.85
CA ILE A 23 16.17 12.46 -6.42
C ILE A 23 16.75 12.96 -5.10
N THR A 24 16.61 12.18 -4.03
CA THR A 24 17.16 12.54 -2.71
C THR A 24 18.68 12.31 -2.69
N PRO A 25 19.40 12.94 -1.75
CA PRO A 25 20.81 12.65 -1.48
C PRO A 25 21.10 11.15 -1.28
N SER A 26 20.20 10.43 -0.58
CA SER A 26 20.22 8.96 -0.41
C SER A 26 19.90 8.16 -1.68
N GLY A 27 19.65 8.81 -2.82
CA GLY A 27 19.36 8.16 -4.09
C GLY A 27 17.92 7.66 -4.25
N LEU A 28 17.01 7.99 -3.33
CA LEU A 28 15.58 7.70 -3.46
C LEU A 28 15.00 8.54 -4.60
N ARG A 29 14.15 7.91 -5.41
CA ARG A 29 13.53 8.57 -6.57
C ARG A 29 12.05 8.74 -6.35
N TRP A 30 11.61 9.97 -6.47
CA TRP A 30 10.20 10.30 -6.47
C TRP A 30 9.72 10.52 -7.90
N ALA A 31 8.65 9.83 -8.29
CA ALA A 31 8.06 9.95 -9.62
C ALA A 31 6.55 10.22 -9.55
N SER A 32 6.05 10.99 -10.51
CA SER A 32 4.62 11.11 -10.77
C SER A 32 4.23 10.36 -12.04
N ILE A 33 3.04 9.77 -12.02
CA ILE A 33 2.43 9.17 -13.21
C ILE A 33 1.52 10.23 -13.84
N ARG A 34 1.72 10.52 -15.12
CA ARG A 34 0.87 11.43 -15.89
C ARG A 34 0.39 10.77 -17.17
N SER A 35 -0.89 10.93 -17.47
CA SER A 35 -1.41 10.58 -18.80
C SER A 35 -1.02 11.68 -19.77
N GLU A 36 -0.17 11.36 -20.75
CA GLU A 36 0.22 12.26 -21.82
C GLU A 36 -0.41 11.79 -23.14
N THR A 37 -1.20 12.67 -23.76
CA THR A 37 -1.70 12.47 -25.12
C THR A 37 -0.70 13.01 -26.12
N ILE A 38 -0.27 12.15 -27.03
CA ILE A 38 0.62 12.53 -28.13
C ILE A 38 -0.22 12.86 -29.36
N SER A 39 0.15 13.93 -30.06
CA SER A 39 -0.49 14.31 -31.31
C SER A 39 -0.40 13.19 -32.35
N THR A 40 -1.43 13.05 -33.18
CA THR A 40 -1.49 12.03 -34.24
C THR A 40 -0.30 12.17 -35.21
N LEU A 41 0.14 13.40 -35.47
CA LEU A 41 1.30 13.72 -36.30
C LEU A 41 2.60 13.14 -35.71
N GLU A 42 2.84 13.34 -34.42
CA GLU A 42 4.04 12.82 -33.75
C GLU A 42 4.04 11.29 -33.72
N LYS A 43 2.88 10.65 -33.58
CA LYS A 43 2.76 9.18 -33.69
C LYS A 43 3.17 8.69 -35.08
N VAL A 44 2.69 9.34 -36.14
CA VAL A 44 3.04 9.00 -37.53
C VAL A 44 4.54 9.19 -37.78
N LEU A 45 5.14 10.28 -37.28
CA LEU A 45 6.57 10.54 -37.43
C LEU A 45 7.44 9.49 -36.73
N LYS A 46 7.03 9.07 -35.53
CA LYS A 46 7.69 7.98 -34.79
C LYS A 46 7.58 6.65 -35.54
N ILE A 47 6.44 6.35 -36.15
CA ILE A 47 6.25 5.15 -36.98
C ILE A 47 7.13 5.20 -38.23
N LEU A 48 7.19 6.33 -38.93
CA LEU A 48 8.05 6.49 -40.10
C LEU A 48 9.55 6.31 -39.78
N SER A 49 9.98 6.65 -38.55
CA SER A 49 11.36 6.39 -38.16
C SER A 49 11.71 4.89 -38.05
N PHE A 50 10.74 3.97 -38.02
CA PHE A 50 10.96 2.51 -38.07
C PHE A 50 11.66 2.01 -39.33
N ILE A 51 11.73 2.84 -40.38
CA ILE A 51 12.52 2.58 -41.59
C ILE A 51 14.02 2.44 -41.26
N PHE A 52 14.50 3.09 -40.19
CA PHE A 52 15.87 2.93 -39.66
C PHE A 52 15.98 1.73 -38.70
N PHE A 53 15.48 0.58 -39.14
CA PHE A 53 15.33 -0.63 -38.33
C PHE A 53 16.60 -1.04 -37.54
N PRO A 54 17.83 -1.03 -38.11
CA PRO A 54 19.03 -1.42 -37.36
C PRO A 54 19.33 -0.48 -36.19
N ILE A 55 19.12 0.82 -36.37
CA ILE A 55 19.37 1.85 -35.34
C ILE A 55 18.34 1.71 -34.21
N ILE A 56 17.10 1.38 -34.56
CA ILE A 56 16.04 1.17 -33.57
C ILE A 56 16.28 -0.06 -32.72
N LEU A 57 16.79 -1.15 -33.29
CA LEU A 57 17.16 -2.33 -32.49
C LEU A 57 18.24 -1.99 -31.46
N VAL A 58 19.25 -1.21 -31.84
CA VAL A 58 20.29 -0.73 -30.91
C VAL A 58 19.68 0.15 -29.81
N ALA A 59 18.81 1.09 -30.17
CA ALA A 59 18.12 1.96 -29.22
C ALA A 59 17.21 1.17 -28.26
N LEU A 60 16.55 0.11 -28.74
CA LEU A 60 15.69 -0.75 -27.94
C LEU A 60 16.50 -1.65 -27.00
N ALA A 61 17.62 -2.20 -27.46
CA ALA A 61 18.56 -2.94 -26.62
C ALA A 61 19.15 -2.05 -25.50
N LEU A 62 19.56 -0.83 -25.85
CA LEU A 62 20.00 0.19 -24.87
C LEU A 62 18.89 0.51 -23.86
N ARG A 63 17.65 0.67 -24.33
CA ARG A 63 16.50 0.91 -23.46
C ARG A 63 16.28 -0.25 -22.47
N CYS A 64 16.29 -1.49 -22.94
CA CYS A 64 16.15 -2.68 -22.07
C CYS A 64 17.29 -2.76 -21.05
N PHE A 65 18.54 -2.53 -21.47
CA PHE A 65 19.70 -2.54 -20.58
C PHE A 65 19.60 -1.43 -19.52
N LEU A 66 19.21 -0.22 -19.92
CA LEU A 66 19.05 0.90 -18.99
C LEU A 66 17.90 0.64 -18.01
N HIS A 67 16.74 0.17 -18.47
CA HIS A 67 15.63 -0.17 -17.57
C HIS A 67 16.05 -1.21 -16.54
N ARG A 68 16.68 -2.31 -16.96
CA ARG A 68 17.16 -3.35 -16.05
C ARG A 68 18.18 -2.83 -15.02
N LYS A 69 19.09 -1.94 -15.42
CA LYS A 69 20.07 -1.31 -14.52
C LYS A 69 19.43 -0.34 -13.51
N PHE A 70 18.27 0.23 -13.84
CA PHE A 70 17.58 1.21 -13.00
C PHE A 70 16.36 0.65 -12.25
N GLU A 71 15.96 -0.59 -12.53
CA GLU A 71 14.83 -1.29 -11.90
C GLU A 71 15.08 -1.60 -10.42
N ASP A 72 16.35 -1.86 -10.05
CA ASP A 72 16.76 -2.12 -8.66
C ASP A 72 16.68 -0.90 -7.75
N ARG A 73 16.45 0.31 -8.29
CA ARG A 73 16.36 1.53 -7.48
C ARG A 73 14.95 1.73 -6.96
N GLN A 74 14.82 2.16 -5.70
CA GLN A 74 13.52 2.43 -5.10
C GLN A 74 12.88 3.68 -5.74
N ILE A 75 11.87 3.45 -6.57
CA ILE A 75 11.02 4.49 -7.17
C ILE A 75 9.68 4.46 -6.45
N PHE A 76 9.25 5.63 -5.99
CA PHE A 76 7.96 5.83 -5.37
C PHE A 76 7.07 6.67 -6.28
N TYR A 77 5.81 6.29 -6.34
CA TYR A 77 4.84 6.88 -7.23
C TYR A 77 3.83 7.71 -6.46
N THR A 78 3.54 8.90 -6.98
CA THR A 78 2.38 9.68 -6.57
C THR A 78 1.47 9.93 -7.77
N LEU A 79 0.19 10.18 -7.47
CA LEU A 79 -0.79 10.59 -8.45
C LEU A 79 -0.45 12.00 -8.95
N THR A 80 -1.10 12.42 -10.05
CA THR A 80 -0.90 13.74 -10.64
C THR A 80 -0.96 14.84 -9.58
N LEU A 81 0.18 15.51 -9.37
CA LEU A 81 0.31 16.63 -8.45
C LEU A 81 0.10 17.95 -9.20
N ASP A 82 -0.40 18.94 -8.46
CA ASP A 82 -0.46 20.31 -8.94
C ASP A 82 0.96 20.83 -9.23
N LYS A 83 1.12 21.54 -10.34
CA LYS A 83 2.40 22.14 -10.78
C LYS A 83 3.18 22.87 -9.67
N PRO A 84 2.56 23.72 -8.82
CA PRO A 84 3.29 24.38 -7.72
C PRO A 84 3.87 23.40 -6.71
N ILE A 85 3.15 22.33 -6.37
CA ILE A 85 3.61 21.28 -5.45
C ILE A 85 4.78 20.51 -6.06
N GLU A 86 4.68 20.15 -7.35
CA GLU A 86 5.77 19.48 -8.06
C GLU A 86 7.05 20.32 -8.07
N GLN A 87 6.94 21.63 -8.32
CA GLN A 87 8.09 22.53 -8.33
C GLN A 87 8.71 22.70 -6.94
N PHE A 88 7.89 22.72 -5.88
CA PHE A 88 8.37 22.76 -4.52
C PHE A 88 9.17 21.51 -4.17
N ILE A 89 8.61 20.33 -4.42
CA ILE A 89 9.25 19.03 -4.15
C ILE A 89 10.55 18.88 -4.94
N ALA A 90 10.56 19.29 -6.22
CA ALA A 90 11.76 19.24 -7.04
C ALA A 90 12.89 20.13 -6.52
N LYS A 91 12.56 21.24 -5.83
CA LYS A 91 13.53 22.16 -5.22
C LYS A 91 13.99 21.72 -3.84
N HIS A 92 13.16 20.94 -3.13
CA HIS A 92 13.39 20.55 -1.75
C HIS A 92 13.28 19.02 -1.54
N PRO A 93 14.18 18.23 -2.14
CA PRO A 93 14.18 16.77 -1.99
C PRO A 93 14.37 16.29 -0.55
N GLU A 94 14.91 17.12 0.34
CA GLU A 94 15.09 16.83 1.78
C GLU A 94 13.75 16.54 2.50
N PHE A 95 12.64 17.14 2.09
CA PHE A 95 11.33 16.84 2.67
C PHE A 95 10.85 15.43 2.32
N ILE A 96 11.20 14.96 1.12
CA ILE A 96 10.92 13.59 0.71
C ILE A 96 11.69 12.64 1.63
N GLU A 97 13.00 12.84 1.75
CA GLU A 97 13.86 12.00 2.57
C GLU A 97 13.42 11.97 4.03
N LYS A 98 13.13 13.14 4.61
CA LYS A 98 12.58 13.22 5.96
C LYS A 98 11.27 12.45 6.08
N SER A 99 10.36 12.59 5.11
CA SER A 99 9.12 11.82 5.12
C SER A 99 9.38 10.30 5.04
N PHE A 100 10.40 9.84 4.31
CA PHE A 100 10.76 8.43 4.27
C PHE A 100 11.27 7.92 5.61
N LEU A 101 12.08 8.72 6.31
CA LEU A 101 12.61 8.38 7.64
C LEU A 101 11.50 8.39 8.70
N ASP A 102 10.57 9.33 8.60
CA ASP A 102 9.44 9.46 9.52
C ASP A 102 8.31 8.44 9.21
N ALA A 103 8.40 7.72 8.09
CA ALA A 103 7.39 6.76 7.68
C ALA A 103 7.34 5.55 8.61
N SER A 104 6.13 5.14 8.98
CA SER A 104 5.92 3.86 9.66
C SER A 104 6.56 2.70 8.88
N PRO A 105 7.30 1.80 9.55
CA PRO A 105 7.76 0.53 8.97
C PRO A 105 6.71 -0.21 8.14
N VAL A 106 5.44 -0.08 8.53
CA VAL A 106 4.32 -0.76 7.84
C VAL A 106 4.09 -0.27 6.43
N PHE A 107 4.34 1.00 6.18
CA PHE A 107 4.32 1.52 4.84
C PHE A 107 5.23 0.72 3.89
N PHE A 108 6.40 0.29 4.38
CA PHE A 108 7.37 -0.47 3.59
C PHE A 108 7.10 -1.96 3.49
N SER A 109 6.14 -2.51 4.26
CA SER A 109 5.73 -3.91 4.12
C SER A 109 4.79 -4.19 2.96
N LEU A 110 4.11 -3.16 2.47
CA LEU A 110 3.15 -3.29 1.38
C LEU A 110 3.87 -3.34 0.03
N PRO A 111 3.32 -3.93 -1.04
CA PRO A 111 3.86 -3.77 -2.39
C PRO A 111 3.94 -2.30 -2.81
N LYS A 112 4.90 -1.94 -3.69
CA LYS A 112 5.04 -0.57 -4.24
C LYS A 112 3.73 -0.03 -4.83
N THR A 113 2.87 -0.90 -5.37
CA THR A 113 1.56 -0.56 -5.94
C THR A 113 0.50 -0.14 -4.91
N MET A 114 0.74 -0.44 -3.63
CA MET A 114 -0.19 -0.16 -2.52
C MET A 114 0.31 0.96 -1.59
N ARG A 115 1.52 1.46 -1.84
CA ARG A 115 2.15 2.56 -1.10
C ARG A 115 1.81 3.89 -1.75
N PHE A 116 1.19 4.81 -1.02
CA PHE A 116 0.88 6.14 -1.53
C PHE A 116 1.41 7.22 -0.59
N PHE A 117 2.02 8.23 -1.17
CA PHE A 117 2.29 9.48 -0.48
C PHE A 117 1.20 10.47 -0.83
N ASP A 118 0.48 10.93 0.19
CA ASP A 118 -0.42 12.06 0.08
C ASP A 118 0.37 13.34 0.37
N ILE A 119 0.11 14.37 -0.41
CA ILE A 119 0.84 15.62 -0.33
C ILE A 119 -0.20 16.72 -0.24
N SER A 120 -0.20 17.38 0.91
CA SER A 120 -1.11 18.49 1.18
C SER A 120 -0.31 19.72 1.61
N ILE A 121 -0.85 20.89 1.28
CA ILE A 121 -0.41 22.16 1.85
C ILE A 121 -1.47 22.51 2.89
N PRO A 122 -1.18 22.40 4.19
CA PRO A 122 -2.12 22.78 5.24
C PRO A 122 -2.48 24.26 5.10
N GLU A 123 -3.76 24.58 5.25
CA GLU A 123 -4.26 25.95 5.18
C GLU A 123 -3.50 26.85 6.17
N GLY A 124 -3.04 28.01 5.69
CA GLY A 124 -2.27 28.96 6.51
C GLY A 124 -0.78 28.63 6.66
N THR A 125 -0.27 27.57 6.03
CA THR A 125 1.17 27.27 6.02
C THR A 125 1.75 27.23 4.60
N SER A 126 2.99 27.69 4.45
CA SER A 126 3.76 27.55 3.20
C SER A 126 4.50 26.21 3.12
N CYS A 127 4.30 25.33 4.09
CA CYS A 127 5.06 24.09 4.24
C CYS A 127 4.26 22.91 3.67
N VAL A 128 4.90 22.14 2.79
CA VAL A 128 4.29 20.93 2.24
C VAL A 128 4.35 19.83 3.30
N LYS A 129 3.20 19.23 3.63
CA LYS A 129 3.11 18.05 4.47
C LYS A 129 2.98 16.82 3.58
N ILE A 130 3.99 15.95 3.63
CA ILE A 130 3.97 14.65 2.99
C ILE A 130 3.50 13.64 4.05
N THR A 131 2.36 13.00 3.82
CA THR A 131 1.86 11.93 4.68
C THR A 131 1.88 10.61 3.95
N GLN A 132 2.39 9.58 4.61
CA GLN A 132 2.31 8.22 4.12
C GLN A 132 0.91 7.71 4.38
N SER A 133 0.19 7.37 3.33
CA SER A 133 -1.14 6.80 3.46
C SER A 133 -1.16 5.39 2.90
N ILE A 134 -1.67 4.47 3.72
CA ILE A 134 -2.10 3.17 3.26
C ILE A 134 -3.57 3.37 2.91
N LYS A 135 -3.89 3.51 1.62
CA LYS A 135 -5.29 3.64 1.18
C LYS A 135 -5.95 2.27 1.31
N THR A 136 -6.40 1.93 2.52
CA THR A 136 -7.09 0.67 2.82
C THR A 136 -8.25 0.44 1.87
N ASP A 137 -8.98 1.48 1.47
CA ASP A 137 -10.04 1.40 0.45
C ASP A 137 -9.54 0.88 -0.91
N LYS A 138 -8.34 1.28 -1.35
CA LYS A 138 -7.75 0.73 -2.58
C LYS A 138 -7.33 -0.73 -2.40
N ILE A 139 -6.85 -1.11 -1.22
CA ILE A 139 -6.53 -2.51 -0.91
C ILE A 139 -7.82 -3.33 -0.90
N VAL A 140 -8.88 -2.88 -0.23
CA VAL A 140 -10.21 -3.50 -0.21
C VAL A 140 -10.79 -3.64 -1.62
N ASN A 141 -10.63 -2.62 -2.47
CA ASN A 141 -11.07 -2.69 -3.86
C ASN A 141 -10.19 -3.62 -4.73
N SER A 142 -8.90 -3.75 -4.42
CA SER A 142 -7.99 -4.71 -5.07
C SER A 142 -8.23 -6.15 -4.58
N ILE A 143 -8.72 -6.28 -3.33
CA ILE A 143 -9.21 -7.51 -2.72
C ILE A 143 -10.48 -8.04 -3.41
N ASN A 144 -11.11 -7.30 -4.34
CA ASN A 144 -12.11 -7.89 -5.23
C ASN A 144 -11.57 -9.10 -6.01
N SER A 145 -10.24 -9.22 -6.19
CA SER A 145 -9.58 -10.44 -6.70
C SER A 145 -9.71 -11.67 -5.80
N ILE A 146 -9.99 -11.51 -4.50
CA ILE A 146 -10.33 -12.60 -3.56
C ILE A 146 -11.70 -13.20 -3.90
N ASN A 147 -12.51 -12.55 -4.74
CA ASN A 147 -13.95 -12.80 -4.80
C ASN A 147 -14.50 -12.80 -3.36
N ILE A 148 -14.59 -11.63 -2.75
CA ILE A 148 -15.02 -11.41 -1.36
C ILE A 148 -16.31 -12.20 -1.04
N ASP A 149 -17.14 -12.43 -2.04
CA ASP A 149 -18.37 -13.20 -1.94
C ASP A 149 -18.13 -14.68 -1.58
N THR A 150 -16.97 -15.24 -1.93
CA THR A 150 -16.56 -16.62 -1.59
C THR A 150 -16.09 -16.80 -0.14
N LEU A 151 -15.81 -15.71 0.58
CA LEU A 151 -15.43 -15.82 1.99
C LEU A 151 -16.59 -16.42 2.80
N PRO A 152 -16.36 -17.48 3.59
CA PRO A 152 -17.40 -18.19 4.33
C PRO A 152 -17.81 -17.42 5.59
N TRP A 153 -18.47 -16.28 5.40
CA TRP A 153 -18.87 -15.37 6.47
C TRP A 153 -20.36 -15.50 6.76
N ALA A 154 -20.69 -16.36 7.74
CA ALA A 154 -22.05 -16.50 8.21
C ALA A 154 -22.48 -15.26 9.01
N SER A 155 -23.69 -14.76 8.79
CA SER A 155 -24.23 -13.63 9.58
C SER A 155 -24.37 -13.94 11.06
N SER A 156 -24.50 -15.23 11.42
CA SER A 156 -24.55 -15.70 12.80
C SER A 156 -23.33 -15.27 13.63
N CYS A 157 -22.17 -15.06 13.00
CA CYS A 157 -20.98 -14.58 13.72
C CYS A 157 -21.19 -13.18 14.32
N LEU A 158 -22.07 -12.35 13.74
CA LEU A 158 -22.39 -11.00 14.23
C LEU A 158 -23.18 -11.05 15.54
N HIS A 159 -23.90 -12.14 15.81
CA HIS A 159 -24.75 -12.31 17.00
C HIS A 159 -24.05 -13.03 18.15
N LEU A 160 -22.79 -13.46 17.98
CA LEU A 160 -22.02 -14.06 19.05
C LEU A 160 -21.80 -13.04 20.17
N ASP A 161 -21.81 -13.53 21.41
CA ASP A 161 -21.41 -12.73 22.55
C ASP A 161 -19.91 -12.48 22.50
N MET A 162 -19.53 -11.23 22.19
CA MET A 162 -18.15 -10.84 21.92
C MET A 162 -17.78 -9.55 22.64
N GLY A 163 -16.51 -9.48 23.06
CA GLY A 163 -15.92 -8.31 23.68
C GLY A 163 -15.32 -7.35 22.63
N PHE A 164 -15.50 -6.05 22.85
CA PHE A 164 -14.98 -5.00 21.97
C PHE A 164 -13.87 -4.21 22.67
N THR A 165 -12.73 -4.07 21.99
CA THR A 165 -11.62 -3.21 22.45
C THR A 165 -11.80 -1.74 22.06
N SER A 166 -12.73 -1.45 21.13
CA SER A 166 -13.00 -0.12 20.61
C SER A 166 -14.50 0.07 20.40
N GLU A 167 -15.00 1.25 20.76
CA GLU A 167 -16.37 1.68 20.51
C GLU A 167 -16.70 1.67 19.01
N HIS A 168 -15.72 1.96 18.16
CA HIS A 168 -15.86 1.91 16.71
C HIS A 168 -16.24 0.50 16.21
N HIS A 169 -15.60 -0.54 16.75
CA HIS A 169 -15.90 -1.94 16.39
C HIS A 169 -17.31 -2.33 16.84
N ARG A 170 -17.72 -1.88 18.03
CA ARG A 170 -19.06 -2.11 18.58
C ARG A 170 -20.13 -1.52 17.68
N LEU A 171 -19.98 -0.24 17.31
CA LEU A 171 -20.92 0.46 16.44
C LEU A 171 -21.01 -0.17 15.05
N LEU A 172 -19.88 -0.63 14.48
CA LEU A 172 -19.92 -1.36 13.20
C LEU A 172 -20.78 -2.62 13.31
N ILE A 173 -20.55 -3.45 14.34
CA ILE A 173 -21.29 -4.71 14.50
C ILE A 173 -22.78 -4.45 14.74
N GLU A 174 -23.14 -3.47 15.56
CA GLU A 174 -24.55 -3.12 15.78
C GLU A 174 -25.23 -2.60 14.50
N ASP A 175 -24.51 -1.86 13.66
CA ASP A 175 -25.03 -1.44 12.34
C ASP A 175 -25.18 -2.63 11.39
N LEU A 176 -24.23 -3.56 11.36
CA LEU A 176 -24.32 -4.77 10.53
C LEU A 176 -25.44 -5.70 10.99
N LYS A 177 -25.64 -5.91 12.30
CA LYS A 177 -26.77 -6.68 12.85
C LYS A 177 -28.13 -6.17 12.38
N LYS A 178 -28.26 -4.86 12.18
CA LYS A 178 -29.50 -4.22 11.70
C LYS A 178 -29.69 -4.30 10.18
N LYS A 179 -28.69 -4.74 9.42
CA LYS A 179 -28.72 -4.73 7.95
C LYS A 179 -28.56 -6.13 7.36
N GLU A 180 -27.89 -7.02 8.07
CA GLU A 180 -27.54 -8.36 7.63
C GLU A 180 -28.53 -9.39 8.20
N TYR A 181 -29.53 -9.76 7.41
CA TYR A 181 -30.58 -10.72 7.80
C TYR A 181 -30.48 -12.07 7.08
N LEU A 182 -29.62 -12.16 6.07
CA LEU A 182 -29.41 -13.38 5.28
C LEU A 182 -28.47 -14.33 6.01
N SER A 183 -28.34 -15.57 5.50
CA SER A 183 -27.44 -16.59 6.08
C SER A 183 -25.96 -16.20 6.00
N GLN A 184 -25.60 -15.35 5.04
CA GLN A 184 -24.26 -14.81 4.85
C GLN A 184 -24.28 -13.29 4.89
N ILE A 185 -23.17 -12.72 5.33
CA ILE A 185 -22.94 -11.28 5.31
C ILE A 185 -22.88 -10.81 3.85
N SER A 186 -23.53 -9.70 3.54
CA SER A 186 -23.52 -9.07 2.23
C SER A 186 -22.11 -8.67 1.79
N HIS A 187 -21.91 -8.52 0.48
CA HIS A 187 -20.65 -8.05 -0.10
C HIS A 187 -20.13 -6.75 0.57
N GLU A 188 -21.04 -5.80 0.82
CA GLU A 188 -20.71 -4.52 1.44
C GLU A 188 -20.36 -4.68 2.93
N GLY A 189 -21.08 -5.54 3.65
CA GLY A 189 -20.75 -5.89 5.02
C GLY A 189 -19.35 -6.51 5.14
N LYS A 190 -19.02 -7.45 4.24
CA LYS A 190 -17.69 -8.07 4.17
C LYS A 190 -16.60 -7.04 3.89
N LYS A 191 -16.81 -6.10 2.95
CA LYS A 191 -15.87 -4.99 2.67
C LYS A 191 -15.57 -4.16 3.91
N ARG A 192 -16.60 -3.78 4.67
CA ARG A 192 -16.44 -2.99 5.91
C ARG A 192 -15.67 -3.74 6.98
N LEU A 193 -15.93 -5.04 7.14
CA LEU A 193 -15.19 -5.88 8.08
C LEU A 193 -13.72 -6.05 7.66
N ILE A 194 -13.45 -6.28 6.37
CA ILE A 194 -12.07 -6.34 5.84
C ILE A 194 -11.36 -5.01 6.10
N LYS A 195 -12.02 -3.88 5.86
CA LYS A 195 -11.44 -2.56 6.11
C LYS A 195 -10.97 -2.42 7.56
N ILE A 196 -11.79 -2.78 8.54
CA ILE A 196 -11.40 -2.75 9.97
C ILE A 196 -10.24 -3.69 10.27
N LEU A 197 -10.22 -4.90 9.67
CA LEU A 197 -9.09 -5.82 9.83
C LEU A 197 -7.78 -5.20 9.34
N LEU A 198 -7.81 -4.55 8.17
CA LEU A 198 -6.63 -3.91 7.57
C LEU A 198 -6.20 -2.67 8.36
N GLU A 199 -7.15 -1.84 8.81
CA GLU A 199 -6.88 -0.70 9.69
C GLU A 199 -6.23 -1.17 10.99
N TYR A 200 -6.74 -2.23 11.61
CA TYR A 200 -6.10 -2.78 12.81
C TYR A 200 -4.70 -3.32 12.52
N LEU A 201 -4.54 -4.07 11.43
CA LEU A 201 -3.26 -4.65 11.03
C LEU A 201 -2.20 -3.58 10.73
N PHE A 202 -2.59 -2.48 10.10
CA PHE A 202 -1.65 -1.49 9.57
C PHE A 202 -1.56 -0.18 10.36
N ASP A 203 -2.56 0.16 11.16
CA ASP A 203 -2.56 1.38 11.98
C ASP A 203 -2.30 1.10 13.46
N LEU A 204 -2.80 -0.03 13.98
CA LEU A 204 -2.72 -0.38 15.41
C LEU A 204 -1.70 -1.47 15.72
N GLY A 205 -1.55 -2.49 14.86
CA GLY A 205 -0.57 -3.57 15.00
C GLY A 205 0.89 -3.10 14.96
N VAL A 206 1.11 -1.82 14.63
CA VAL A 206 2.39 -1.13 14.52
C VAL A 206 2.77 -0.41 15.80
N LYS A 207 1.77 0.10 16.53
CA LYS A 207 1.97 0.83 17.78
C LYS A 207 2.12 -0.16 18.92
N GLN A 208 3.00 -1.15 18.77
CA GLN A 208 3.45 -1.97 19.88
C GLN A 208 4.28 -1.07 20.82
N GLU A 209 3.57 -0.25 21.59
CA GLU A 209 4.09 0.50 22.73
C GLU A 209 4.20 -0.42 23.97
N ASP A 210 4.19 -1.75 23.80
CA ASP A 210 4.39 -2.68 24.90
C ASP A 210 5.90 -2.89 25.12
N PRO A 211 6.49 -2.32 26.19
CA PRO A 211 7.93 -2.37 26.47
C PRO A 211 8.44 -3.79 26.72
N LEU A 212 7.56 -4.79 26.84
CA LEU A 212 7.92 -6.21 27.00
C LEU A 212 8.07 -6.96 25.67
N THR A 213 7.68 -6.36 24.54
CA THR A 213 7.83 -6.98 23.22
C THR A 213 9.18 -6.60 22.59
N ASN A 214 9.90 -7.61 22.09
CA ASN A 214 11.21 -7.43 21.46
C ASN A 214 11.08 -6.47 20.25
N PRO A 215 11.70 -5.28 20.26
CA PRO A 215 11.63 -4.33 19.15
C PRO A 215 12.28 -4.86 17.86
N ASN A 216 13.10 -5.90 17.97
CA ASN A 216 13.70 -6.62 16.84
C ASN A 216 12.94 -7.91 16.48
N GLY A 217 11.81 -8.18 17.13
CA GLY A 217 10.95 -9.34 16.83
C GLY A 217 10.13 -9.12 15.56
N PRO A 218 9.64 -10.21 14.92
CA PRO A 218 8.71 -10.07 13.81
C PRO A 218 7.46 -9.30 14.27
N ARG A 219 6.77 -8.65 13.33
CA ARG A 219 5.49 -7.99 13.64
C ARG A 219 4.54 -9.00 14.26
N LEU A 220 4.22 -8.80 15.52
CA LEU A 220 3.20 -9.57 16.21
C LEU A 220 1.96 -8.69 16.31
N THR A 221 1.20 -8.58 15.22
CA THR A 221 -0.20 -8.13 15.38
C THR A 221 -0.93 -9.24 16.11
N LEU A 222 -0.92 -9.17 17.43
CA LEU A 222 -1.68 -10.07 18.28
C LEU A 222 -3.11 -9.56 18.27
N PHE A 223 -3.95 -10.19 17.45
CA PHE A 223 -5.39 -10.10 17.67
C PHE A 223 -5.66 -10.67 19.07
N PRO A 224 -6.15 -9.88 20.03
CA PRO A 224 -6.40 -10.39 21.37
C PRO A 224 -7.47 -11.48 21.28
N GLU A 225 -7.21 -12.66 21.83
CA GLU A 225 -8.17 -13.76 21.75
C GLU A 225 -9.36 -13.55 22.67
N THR A 226 -9.05 -13.18 23.91
CA THR A 226 -10.01 -12.98 24.98
C THR A 226 -9.75 -11.67 25.69
N MET A 227 -10.80 -11.10 26.26
CA MET A 227 -10.71 -9.97 27.18
C MET A 227 -11.48 -10.27 28.46
N LYS A 228 -11.03 -9.70 29.59
CA LYS A 228 -11.77 -9.76 30.85
C LYS A 228 -12.92 -8.76 30.84
N LYS A 229 -14.12 -9.24 31.13
CA LYS A 229 -15.32 -8.42 31.36
C LYS A 229 -15.91 -8.82 32.71
N GLY A 230 -15.57 -8.07 33.75
CA GLY A 230 -15.78 -8.52 35.13
C GLY A 230 -14.89 -9.72 35.45
N GLU A 231 -15.46 -10.78 36.02
CA GLU A 231 -14.73 -12.01 36.37
C GLU A 231 -14.65 -13.04 35.23
N GLN A 232 -15.36 -12.82 34.12
CA GLN A 232 -15.42 -13.76 33.01
C GLN A 232 -14.48 -13.36 31.86
N LEU A 233 -13.88 -14.38 31.24
CA LEU A 233 -13.15 -14.25 29.98
C LEU A 233 -14.13 -14.35 28.82
N GLN A 234 -14.16 -13.32 27.99
CA GLN A 234 -15.00 -13.24 26.81
C GLN A 234 -14.15 -13.25 25.55
N LYS A 235 -14.56 -13.99 24.51
CA LYS A 235 -13.91 -13.93 23.19
C LYS A 235 -14.01 -12.52 22.63
N THR A 236 -12.97 -12.04 22.00
CA THR A 236 -13.00 -10.72 21.36
C THR A 236 -13.76 -10.75 20.04
N PHE A 237 -14.10 -9.57 19.55
CA PHE A 237 -14.55 -9.32 18.19
C PHE A 237 -13.68 -10.02 17.13
N TRP A 238 -12.36 -10.03 17.30
CA TRP A 238 -11.44 -10.63 16.32
C TRP A 238 -11.65 -12.14 16.16
N PHE A 239 -11.68 -12.86 17.28
CA PHE A 239 -11.85 -14.31 17.27
C PHE A 239 -13.31 -14.76 17.09
N SER A 240 -14.25 -13.85 17.31
CA SER A 240 -15.67 -14.13 17.05
C SER A 240 -16.02 -13.94 15.57
N VAL A 241 -15.40 -12.97 14.90
CA VAL A 241 -15.78 -12.55 13.54
C VAL A 241 -14.79 -13.02 12.48
N PHE A 242 -13.49 -13.04 12.75
CA PHE A 242 -12.45 -13.33 11.76
C PHE A 242 -11.75 -14.67 11.94
N PHE A 243 -11.56 -15.12 13.19
CA PHE A 243 -10.72 -16.27 13.52
C PHE A 243 -11.49 -17.37 14.26
N ASN A 244 -12.37 -18.07 13.55
CA ASN A 244 -13.10 -19.21 14.12
C ASN A 244 -12.14 -20.35 14.45
N LYS A 245 -11.98 -20.68 15.74
CA LYS A 245 -11.10 -21.75 16.22
C LYS A 245 -11.47 -23.14 15.72
N GLU A 246 -12.77 -23.43 15.54
CA GLU A 246 -13.23 -24.75 15.11
C GLU A 246 -12.81 -25.06 13.68
N ASN A 247 -12.58 -24.01 12.87
CA ASN A 247 -12.09 -24.13 11.51
C ASN A 247 -11.17 -22.96 11.16
N MET A 248 -10.03 -22.89 11.85
CA MET A 248 -9.09 -21.77 11.74
C MET A 248 -8.58 -21.60 10.30
N ALA A 249 -8.30 -22.70 9.61
CA ALA A 249 -7.78 -22.70 8.24
C ALA A 249 -8.76 -22.10 7.22
N ALA A 250 -10.07 -22.30 7.42
CA ALA A 250 -11.10 -21.72 6.57
C ALA A 250 -11.66 -20.39 7.10
N SER A 251 -11.14 -19.88 8.21
CA SER A 251 -11.64 -18.65 8.82
C SER A 251 -11.40 -17.44 7.90
N PRO A 252 -12.33 -16.48 7.81
CA PRO A 252 -12.19 -15.33 6.92
C PRO A 252 -10.89 -14.55 7.14
N GLY A 253 -10.48 -14.37 8.41
CA GLY A 253 -9.24 -13.70 8.76
C GLY A 253 -8.01 -14.41 8.20
N VAL A 254 -7.92 -15.73 8.34
CA VAL A 254 -6.78 -16.50 7.80
C VAL A 254 -6.73 -16.43 6.27
N LEU A 255 -7.87 -16.50 5.59
CA LEU A 255 -7.92 -16.38 4.13
C LEU A 255 -7.46 -14.99 3.64
N ILE A 256 -7.85 -13.91 4.35
CA ILE A 256 -7.41 -12.55 4.04
C ILE A 256 -5.90 -12.40 4.28
N LEU A 257 -5.38 -12.89 5.42
CA LEU A 257 -3.94 -12.85 5.72
C LEU A 257 -3.13 -13.66 4.70
N ALA A 258 -3.60 -14.86 4.33
CA ALA A 258 -2.97 -15.68 3.30
C ALA A 258 -2.92 -14.96 1.94
N TRP A 259 -3.99 -14.23 1.59
CA TRP A 259 -4.00 -13.42 0.39
C TRP A 259 -3.02 -12.25 0.46
N LEU A 260 -2.90 -11.56 1.59
CA LEU A 260 -1.91 -10.49 1.78
C LEU A 260 -0.49 -11.01 1.53
N VAL A 261 -0.16 -12.18 2.09
CA VAL A 261 1.14 -12.84 1.85
C VAL A 261 1.33 -13.18 0.37
N ARG A 262 0.34 -13.77 -0.30
CA ARG A 262 0.39 -14.04 -1.75
C ARG A 262 0.56 -12.78 -2.59
N SER A 263 -0.02 -11.67 -2.13
CA SER A 263 0.11 -10.35 -2.72
C SER A 263 1.46 -9.68 -2.41
N LYS A 264 2.42 -10.40 -1.81
CA LYS A 264 3.73 -9.91 -1.40
C LYS A 264 3.66 -8.80 -0.35
N VAL A 265 2.61 -8.78 0.48
CA VAL A 265 2.58 -7.99 1.70
C VAL A 265 3.40 -8.73 2.75
N ASP A 266 4.42 -8.06 3.27
CA ASP A 266 5.26 -8.61 4.30
C ASP A 266 4.61 -8.46 5.67
N LEU A 267 4.01 -9.54 6.15
CA LEU A 267 3.39 -9.58 7.47
C LEU A 267 4.38 -9.90 8.59
N GLN A 268 5.66 -10.19 8.29
CA GLN A 268 6.62 -10.72 9.26
C GLN A 268 7.79 -9.77 9.58
N THR A 269 8.11 -8.76 8.77
CA THR A 269 9.36 -7.99 9.00
C THR A 269 9.32 -6.97 10.14
N SER A 270 10.22 -7.23 11.09
CA SER A 270 11.00 -6.23 11.82
C SER A 270 11.77 -5.37 10.80
N LEU A 271 11.47 -4.08 10.68
CA LEU A 271 12.39 -3.17 10.00
C LEU A 271 13.37 -2.63 11.03
N SER A 272 14.44 -3.37 11.28
CA SER A 272 15.66 -2.69 11.69
C SER A 272 16.19 -1.99 10.44
N PHE A 273 16.08 -0.66 10.41
CA PHE A 273 16.66 0.17 9.35
C PHE A 273 18.17 -0.09 9.13
N THR A 274 18.81 -0.79 10.06
CA THR A 274 20.22 -1.20 10.03
C THR A 274 20.52 -2.46 9.22
N SER A 275 19.52 -3.20 8.71
CA SER A 275 19.76 -4.50 8.05
C SER A 275 19.41 -4.57 6.55
N HIS A 276 19.14 -3.43 5.89
CA HIS A 276 19.10 -3.40 4.43
C HIS A 276 20.51 -3.15 3.85
N PRO A 277 21.19 -4.16 3.27
CA PRO A 277 22.51 -3.99 2.66
C PRO A 277 22.51 -3.04 1.44
N ASP A 278 21.34 -2.74 0.88
CA ASP A 278 21.20 -1.85 -0.29
C ASP A 278 21.16 -0.35 0.08
N LEU A 279 21.10 0.00 1.37
CA LEU A 279 21.20 1.39 1.85
C LEU A 279 22.55 1.69 2.53
N THR A 280 23.29 0.68 2.95
CA THR A 280 24.66 0.85 3.47
C THR A 280 25.71 1.00 2.37
N LEU A 281 25.37 0.73 1.11
CA LEU A 281 26.25 0.91 -0.05
C LEU A 281 26.30 2.36 -0.60
N LEU A 282 25.73 3.33 0.12
CA LEU A 282 25.69 4.75 -0.27
C LEU A 282 26.32 5.70 0.77
N SER A 283 27.18 5.18 1.65
CA SER A 283 28.16 5.98 2.40
C SER A 283 29.52 5.99 1.71
#